data_AF-A0A5P3VJS4-F1
#
_entry.id   AF-A0A5P3VJS4-F1
#
_cell.length_a   1.000
_cell.length_b   1.000
_cell.length_c   1.000
_cell.angle_alpha   90.00
_cell.angle_beta   90.00
_cell.angle_gamma   90.00
#
_symmetry.space_group_name_H-M   'P 1'
#
loop_
_entity.id
_entity.type
_entity.pdbx_description
1 polymer ?
#
loop_
_entity_poly.entity_id
_entity_poly.type
_entity_poly.pdbx_seq_one_letter_code
_entity_poly.pdbx_strand_id
1 'polypeptide(L)'
;MTETRRSYKGFHIVLCVPDTVEPGKPGGRVDLTAPDGGLGIRFTPDWPNPPASPQQAEEWLFAYAAGIVDCELAGGFGIDLHYD
;
A
#
# COMPACT_ATOMS: atom_id res chain seq x y z
N MET A 1 -11.93 2.36 9.63
CA MET A 1 -10.94 1.85 8.66
C MET A 1 -10.68 0.41 9.04
N THR A 2 -10.69 -0.47 8.05
CA THR A 2 -10.46 -1.90 8.22
C THR A 2 -9.05 -2.24 7.78
N GLU A 3 -8.32 -2.99 8.59
CA GLU A 3 -6.98 -3.48 8.24
C GLU A 3 -7.07 -4.87 7.63
N THR A 4 -6.57 -5.01 6.41
CA THR A 4 -6.39 -6.32 5.76
C THR A 4 -4.90 -6.61 5.62
N ARG A 5 -4.47 -7.73 6.20
CA ARG A 5 -3.08 -8.21 6.09
C ARG A 5 -2.96 -9.18 4.93
N ARG A 6 -1.94 -8.98 4.10
CA ARG A 6 -1.59 -9.83 2.96
C ARG A 6 -0.07 -10.01 2.91
N SER A 7 0.36 -10.99 2.13
CA SER A 7 1.78 -11.18 1.81
C SER A 7 1.94 -11.28 0.30
N TYR A 8 3.02 -10.71 -0.22
CA TYR A 8 3.34 -10.78 -1.65
C TYR A 8 4.85 -10.93 -1.85
N LYS A 9 5.26 -12.03 -2.51
CA LYS A 9 6.67 -12.38 -2.75
C LYS A 9 7.57 -12.30 -1.50
N GLY A 10 7.02 -12.68 -0.34
CA GLY A 10 7.71 -12.66 0.95
C GLY A 10 7.57 -11.35 1.73
N PHE A 11 7.17 -10.24 1.10
CA PHE A 11 6.89 -8.98 1.80
C PHE A 11 5.55 -9.04 2.51
N HIS A 12 5.47 -8.34 3.64
CA HIS A 12 4.23 -8.17 4.40
C HIS A 12 3.56 -6.87 3.98
N ILE A 13 2.27 -6.93 3.71
CA ILE A 13 1.48 -5.79 3.25
C ILE A 13 0.27 -5.66 4.17
N VAL A 14 0.13 -4.50 4.80
CA VAL A 14 -1.07 -4.11 5.54
C VAL A 14 -1.79 -3.02 4.75
N LEU A 15 -3.03 -3.32 4.38
CA LEU A 15 -3.91 -2.40 3.67
C LEU A 15 -4.87 -1.79 4.69
N CYS A 16 -4.80 -0.48 4.89
CA CYS A 16 -5.79 0.25 5.68
C CYS A 16 -6.86 0.79 4.73
N VAL A 17 -7.98 0.08 4.63
CA VAL A 17 -9.08 0.38 3.72
C VAL A 17 -10.11 1.26 4.46
N PRO A 18 -10.60 2.36 3.86
CA PRO A 18 -11.65 3.16 4.47
C PRO A 18 -12.98 2.39 4.48
N ASP A 19 -13.80 2.56 5.52
CA ASP A 19 -15.09 1.85 5.63
C ASP A 19 -16.12 2.39 4.62
N THR A 20 -15.95 3.67 4.22
CA THR A 20 -16.72 4.36 3.19
C THR A 20 -15.77 5.08 2.25
N VAL A 21 -16.11 5.16 0.97
CA VAL A 21 -15.34 5.99 0.01
C VAL A 21 -16.05 7.32 -0.17
N GLU A 22 -15.29 8.41 0.00
CA GLU A 22 -15.79 9.78 -0.14
C GLU A 22 -14.87 10.58 -1.09
N PRO A 23 -15.43 11.40 -1.99
CA PRO A 23 -14.64 12.31 -2.82
C PRO A 23 -13.77 13.24 -1.98
N GLY A 24 -12.51 13.41 -2.39
CA GLY A 24 -11.56 14.30 -1.71
C GLY A 24 -10.97 13.74 -0.41
N LYS A 25 -11.30 12.50 -0.02
CA LYS A 25 -10.61 11.79 1.05
C LYS A 25 -9.64 10.74 0.49
N PRO A 26 -8.54 10.45 1.19
CA PRO A 26 -7.60 9.44 0.70
C PRO A 26 -8.25 8.06 0.60
N GLY A 27 -7.98 7.36 -0.50
CA GLY A 27 -8.54 6.03 -0.79
C GLY A 27 -7.94 4.89 0.04
N GLY A 28 -7.37 5.17 1.21
CA GLY A 28 -6.70 4.23 2.10
C GLY A 28 -5.19 4.42 2.21
N ARG A 29 -4.52 3.48 2.87
CA ARG A 29 -3.07 3.51 3.13
C ARG A 29 -2.47 2.12 2.95
N VAL A 30 -1.22 2.06 2.54
CA VAL A 30 -0.41 0.84 2.52
C VAL A 30 0.72 0.99 3.54
N ASP A 31 0.87 -0.02 4.40
CA ASP A 31 2.09 -0.24 5.16
C ASP A 31 2.75 -1.51 4.60
N LEU A 32 3.99 -1.41 4.14
CA LEU A 32 4.75 -2.50 3.53
C LEU A 32 6.01 -2.76 4.35
N THR A 33 6.26 -4.00 4.70
CA THR A 33 7.41 -4.42 5.51
C THR A 33 8.21 -5.49 4.80
N ALA A 34 9.53 -5.45 4.95
CA ALA A 34 10.42 -6.50 4.47
C ALA A 34 10.07 -7.86 5.10
N PRO A 35 10.44 -8.99 4.46
CA PRO A 35 10.10 -10.33 4.94
C PRO A 35 10.54 -10.62 6.38
N ASP A 36 11.66 -10.05 6.81
CA ASP A 36 12.28 -10.16 8.13
C ASP A 36 11.68 -9.18 9.17
N GLY A 37 10.71 -8.35 8.77
CA GLY A 37 10.15 -7.30 9.61
C GLY A 37 11.02 -6.05 9.71
N GLY A 38 12.06 -5.93 8.88
CA GLY A 38 12.94 -4.76 8.81
C GLY A 38 12.27 -3.52 8.23
N LEU A 39 13.08 -2.51 7.88
CA LEU A 39 12.61 -1.21 7.42
C LEU A 39 11.59 -1.36 6.28
N GLY A 40 10.48 -0.65 6.40
CA GLY A 40 9.36 -0.69 5.48
C GLY A 40 8.99 0.69 4.98
N ILE A 41 8.03 0.75 4.07
CA ILE A 41 7.45 2.01 3.59
C ILE A 41 5.99 2.10 4.00
N ARG A 42 5.56 3.32 4.31
CA ARG A 42 4.15 3.66 4.52
C ARG A 42 3.79 4.76 3.57
N PHE A 43 2.70 4.61 2.84
CA PHE A 43 2.21 5.64 1.95
C PHE A 43 0.71 5.60 1.78
N THR A 44 0.15 6.75 1.44
CA THR A 44 -1.25 6.95 1.11
C THR A 44 -1.29 7.39 -0.35
N PRO A 45 -1.70 6.51 -1.29
CA PRO A 45 -1.81 6.88 -2.68
C PRO A 45 -2.82 8.02 -2.86
N ASP A 46 -2.42 9.03 -3.63
CA ASP A 46 -3.36 10.03 -4.12
C ASP A 46 -3.93 9.54 -5.46
N TRP A 47 -5.24 9.29 -5.47
CA TRP A 47 -5.92 8.78 -6.65
C TRP A 47 -6.62 9.94 -7.36
N PRO A 48 -6.39 10.16 -8.67
CA PRO A 48 -7.07 11.23 -9.40
C PRO A 48 -8.60 11.05 -9.40
N ASN A 49 -9.07 9.80 -9.33
CA ASN A 49 -10.47 9.47 -9.11
C ASN A 49 -10.58 8.56 -7.87
N PRO A 50 -11.54 8.81 -6.97
CA PRO A 50 -11.74 7.95 -5.82
C PRO A 50 -12.21 6.55 -6.27
N PRO A 51 -11.84 5.47 -5.56
CA PRO A 51 -12.38 4.14 -5.82
C PRO A 51 -13.91 4.14 -5.64
N ALA A 52 -14.63 3.36 -6.43
CA ALA A 52 -16.09 3.31 -6.37
C ALA A 52 -16.63 2.57 -5.14
N SER A 53 -15.79 1.78 -4.46
CA SER A 53 -16.16 1.02 -3.27
C SER A 53 -14.94 0.71 -2.39
N PRO A 54 -15.14 0.37 -1.11
CA PRO A 54 -14.06 -0.13 -0.24
C PRO A 54 -13.34 -1.36 -0.82
N GLN A 55 -14.07 -2.26 -1.47
CA GLN A 55 -13.48 -3.43 -2.11
C GLN A 55 -12.54 -3.03 -3.26
N GLN A 56 -12.96 -2.09 -4.11
CA GLN A 56 -12.10 -1.58 -5.17
C GLN A 56 -10.89 -0.83 -4.60
N ALA A 57 -11.07 -0.10 -3.50
CA ALA A 57 -9.96 0.54 -2.79
C ALA A 57 -8.94 -0.50 -2.32
N GLU A 58 -9.38 -1.60 -1.71
CA GLU A 58 -8.51 -2.69 -1.28
C GLU A 58 -7.74 -3.31 -2.46
N GLU A 59 -8.43 -3.60 -3.58
CA GLU A 59 -7.82 -4.16 -4.79
C GLU A 59 -6.76 -3.23 -5.38
N TRP A 60 -7.05 -1.94 -5.46
CA TRP A 60 -6.10 -0.94 -5.99
C TRP A 60 -4.90 -0.75 -5.08
N LEU A 61 -5.11 -0.65 -3.76
CA LEU A 61 -4.02 -0.57 -2.79
C LEU A 61 -3.11 -1.80 -2.87
N PHE A 62 -3.69 -2.99 -2.98
CA PHE A 62 -2.91 -4.22 -3.14
C PHE A 62 -2.13 -4.26 -4.45
N ALA A 63 -2.76 -3.90 -5.57
CA ALA A 63 -2.11 -3.88 -6.88
C ALA A 63 -0.93 -2.88 -6.91
N TYR A 64 -1.11 -1.71 -6.30
CA TYR A 64 -0.05 -0.71 -6.20
C TYR A 64 1.11 -1.20 -5.32
N ALA A 65 0.82 -1.78 -4.15
CA ALA A 65 1.82 -2.37 -3.28
C ALA A 65 2.60 -3.51 -3.97
N ALA A 66 1.90 -4.40 -4.68
CA ALA A 66 2.53 -5.47 -5.45
C ALA A 66 3.45 -4.93 -6.56
N GLY A 67 3.04 -3.87 -7.26
CA GLY A 67 3.87 -3.18 -8.24
C GLY A 67 5.16 -2.61 -7.63
N ILE A 68 5.10 -2.02 -6.44
CA ILE A 68 6.31 -1.54 -5.75
C ILE A 68 7.24 -2.70 -5.40
N VAL A 69 6.70 -3.81 -4.88
CA VAL A 69 7.50 -5.01 -4.59
C VAL A 69 8.17 -5.54 -5.86
N ASP A 70 7.44 -5.56 -6.97
CA ASP A 70 7.98 -6.01 -8.25
C ASP A 70 9.11 -5.11 -8.74
N CYS A 71 8.96 -3.78 -8.60
CA CYS A 71 10.04 -2.83 -8.88
C CYS A 71 11.26 -3.07 -7.98
N GLU A 72 11.06 -3.26 -6.68
CA GLU A 72 12.15 -3.53 -5.72
C GLU A 72 12.93 -4.79 -6.07
N LEU A 73 12.21 -5.89 -6.36
CA LEU A 73 12.83 -7.16 -6.70
C LEU A 73 13.52 -7.18 -8.06
N ALA A 74 13.16 -6.28 -8.98
CA ALA A 74 13.85 -6.09 -10.26
C ALA A 74 15.19 -5.33 -10.12
N GLY A 75 15.67 -5.10 -8.89
CA GLY A 75 16.85 -4.31 -8.57
C GLY A 75 16.51 -2.84 -8.32
N GLY A 76 15.40 -2.60 -7.60
CA GLY A 76 14.64 -1.36 -7.58
C GLY A 76 15.29 -0.12 -6.97
N PHE A 77 14.43 0.75 -6.43
CA PHE A 77 14.68 2.20 -6.25
C PHE A 77 15.75 2.57 -5.19
N GLY A 78 16.24 1.63 -4.38
CA GLY A 78 17.22 1.90 -3.32
C GLY A 78 16.70 2.88 -2.26
N ILE A 79 15.41 2.81 -1.91
CA ILE A 79 14.79 3.84 -1.07
C ILE A 79 15.03 3.56 0.42
N ASP A 80 15.89 4.38 1.02
CA ASP A 80 15.91 4.67 2.45
C ASP A 80 15.06 5.94 2.69
N LEU A 81 13.85 5.78 3.23
CA LEU A 81 12.98 6.91 3.60
C LEU A 81 13.23 7.29 5.06
N HIS A 82 14.35 7.97 5.32
CA HIS A 82 14.49 8.76 6.54
C HIS A 82 13.76 10.09 6.37
N TYR A 83 12.87 10.41 7.30
CA TYR A 83 12.34 11.76 7.48
C TYR A 83 12.54 12.13 8.95
N ASP A 84 13.40 13.12 9.20
CA ASP A 84 13.57 13.76 10.51
C ASP A 84 12.29 14.51 10.93
#